data_AF-A0A1E5T0F8-F1
#
_entry.id   AF-A0A1E5T0F8-F1
#
_cell.length_a   1.000
_cell.length_b   1.000
_cell.length_c   1.000
_cell.angle_alpha   90.00
_cell.angle_beta   90.00
_cell.angle_gamma   90.00
#
_symmetry.space_group_name_H-M   'P 1'
#
loop_
_entity.id
_entity.type
_entity.pdbx_description
1 polymer ?
#
loop_
_entity_poly.entity_id
_entity_poly.type
_entity_poly.pdbx_seq_one_letter_code
_entity_poly.pdbx_strand_id
1 'polypeptide(L)'
;MDTLLANITYAGGAVYIFYILTAIWIIAKKNLKLLSIIFPILALLEGLFIDWRWGRIQDYGENAQIVLGALPSFIISIGLPFIGFYIHHFITQNLPKDPMIDSLIEKSKSGAFGNDDYPSIYSLLESKIFEKSSYQKAIQNVENQKELINKMIAVLTDKKDDWDWKFNMFNEYKVVFTLYGTGGSYDPDNGTITLLTNKSGGFMNYKNPANTIIHEITHMGMEYSLVRKYNLPHGLKERLVDTLVYLMFKEDLPDYRIQQMGDPKINDDLKSANDLESLNSIVSKFVNK
;
A
#
# COMPACT_ATOMS: atom_id res chain seq x y z
N MET A 1 -25.69 -29.04 -26.88
CA MET A 1 -26.28 -29.24 -25.53
C MET A 1 -25.29 -28.84 -24.43
N ASP A 2 -24.13 -28.29 -24.80
CA ASP A 2 -22.97 -28.10 -23.90
C ASP A 2 -22.82 -26.68 -23.35
N THR A 3 -23.62 -25.72 -23.81
CA THR A 3 -23.68 -24.36 -23.27
C THR A 3 -24.67 -24.19 -22.10
N LEU A 4 -25.53 -25.19 -21.85
CA LEU A 4 -26.46 -25.16 -20.72
C LEU A 4 -25.83 -25.71 -19.43
N LEU A 5 -24.90 -26.67 -19.54
CA LEU A 5 -24.22 -27.28 -18.38
C LEU A 5 -23.19 -26.35 -17.74
N ALA A 6 -22.48 -25.50 -18.51
CA ALA A 6 -21.51 -24.55 -17.98
C ALA A 6 -22.16 -23.42 -17.14
N ASN A 7 -23.40 -23.04 -17.45
CA ASN A 7 -24.14 -22.00 -16.70
C ASN A 7 -24.77 -22.56 -15.41
N ILE A 8 -25.04 -23.87 -15.34
CA ILE A 8 -25.59 -24.51 -14.14
C ILE A 8 -24.49 -24.75 -13.08
N THR A 9 -23.24 -25.04 -13.48
CA THR A 9 -22.11 -25.15 -12.55
C THR A 9 -21.68 -23.78 -11.98
N TYR A 10 -21.79 -22.70 -12.76
CA TYR A 10 -21.41 -21.36 -12.32
C TYR A 10 -22.44 -20.74 -11.33
N ALA A 11 -23.74 -21.00 -11.54
CA ALA A 11 -24.79 -20.58 -10.62
C ALA A 11 -24.78 -21.40 -9.30
N GLY A 12 -24.43 -22.69 -9.35
CA GLY A 12 -24.32 -23.54 -8.16
C GLY A 12 -23.18 -23.13 -7.23
N GLY A 13 -22.01 -22.76 -7.77
CA GLY A 13 -20.84 -22.36 -6.98
C GLY A 13 -21.03 -21.05 -6.21
N ALA A 14 -21.63 -20.04 -6.84
CA ALA A 14 -21.89 -18.75 -6.19
C ALA A 14 -22.93 -18.87 -5.06
N VAL A 15 -23.97 -19.68 -5.26
CA VAL A 15 -24.98 -19.96 -4.22
C VAL A 15 -24.35 -20.73 -3.06
N TYR A 16 -23.46 -21.70 -3.34
CA TYR A 16 -22.79 -22.48 -2.30
C TYR A 16 -21.83 -21.63 -1.45
N ILE A 17 -21.08 -20.73 -2.07
CA ILE A 17 -20.20 -19.77 -1.37
C ILE A 17 -21.04 -18.82 -0.50
N PHE A 18 -22.19 -18.34 -1.01
CA PHE A 18 -23.08 -17.47 -0.23
C PHE A 18 -23.61 -18.16 1.04
N TYR A 19 -24.01 -19.44 0.97
CA TYR A 19 -24.45 -20.19 2.14
C TYR A 19 -23.30 -20.44 3.15
N ILE A 20 -22.09 -20.71 2.66
CA ILE A 20 -20.90 -20.88 3.51
C ILE A 20 -20.57 -19.57 4.24
N LEU A 21 -20.54 -18.45 3.53
CA LEU A 21 -20.26 -17.13 4.11
C LEU A 21 -21.35 -16.71 5.12
N THR A 22 -22.62 -17.00 4.82
CA THR A 22 -23.73 -16.73 5.73
C THR A 22 -23.66 -17.60 7.00
N ALA A 23 -23.32 -18.89 6.86
CA ALA A 23 -23.12 -19.80 7.99
C ALA A 23 -21.93 -19.37 8.86
N ILE A 24 -20.81 -19.01 8.24
CA ILE A 24 -19.62 -18.48 8.93
C ILE A 24 -19.96 -17.19 9.69
N TRP A 25 -20.72 -16.29 9.09
CA TRP A 25 -21.15 -15.05 9.76
C TRP A 25 -22.10 -15.30 10.95
N ILE A 26 -23.06 -16.22 10.81
CA ILE A 26 -23.96 -16.62 11.91
C ILE A 26 -23.17 -17.24 13.07
N ILE A 27 -22.16 -18.05 12.78
CA ILE A 27 -21.27 -18.67 13.78
C ILE A 27 -20.38 -17.61 14.45
N ALA A 28 -19.81 -16.69 13.67
CA ALA A 28 -18.95 -15.61 14.15
C ALA A 28 -19.69 -14.63 15.08
N LYS A 29 -20.97 -14.35 14.80
CA LYS A 29 -21.81 -13.47 15.63
C LYS A 29 -22.02 -13.99 17.06
N LYS A 30 -21.89 -15.31 17.27
CA LYS A 30 -22.02 -15.93 18.59
C LYS A 30 -20.70 -16.08 19.34
N ASN A 31 -19.55 -15.79 18.71
CA ASN A 31 -18.25 -16.02 19.32
C ASN A 31 -17.21 -15.01 18.84
N LEU A 32 -17.03 -13.93 19.61
CA LEU A 32 -16.17 -12.80 19.25
C LEU A 32 -14.70 -13.20 18.95
N LYS A 33 -14.23 -14.32 19.52
CA LYS A 33 -12.87 -14.85 19.28
C LYS A 33 -12.69 -15.50 17.90
N LEU A 34 -13.78 -15.88 17.21
CA LEU A 34 -13.70 -16.43 15.86
C LEU A 34 -13.59 -15.34 14.78
N LEU A 35 -14.04 -14.11 15.08
CA LEU A 35 -13.93 -12.98 14.16
C LEU A 35 -12.48 -12.69 13.77
N SER A 36 -11.53 -12.82 14.70
CA SER A 36 -10.09 -12.60 14.43
C SER A 36 -9.46 -13.67 13.53
N ILE A 37 -10.12 -14.81 13.32
CA ILE A 37 -9.65 -15.91 12.47
C ILE A 37 -10.32 -15.86 11.09
N ILE A 38 -11.58 -15.42 11.03
CA ILE A 38 -12.39 -15.36 9.80
C ILE A 38 -12.06 -14.13 8.96
N PHE A 39 -11.72 -13.01 9.59
CA PHE A 39 -11.46 -11.75 8.90
C PHE A 39 -10.31 -11.82 7.88
N PRO A 40 -9.15 -12.47 8.17
CA PRO A 40 -8.09 -12.64 7.18
C PRO A 40 -8.51 -13.49 5.97
N ILE A 41 -9.39 -14.47 6.18
CA ILE A 41 -9.86 -15.39 5.12
C ILE A 41 -10.82 -14.66 4.17
N LEU A 42 -11.67 -13.77 4.71
CA LEU A 42 -12.56 -12.92 3.90
C LEU A 42 -11.77 -11.89 3.08
N ALA A 43 -10.75 -11.28 3.67
CA ALA A 43 -9.85 -10.36 2.96
C ALA A 43 -9.10 -11.06 1.80
N LEU A 44 -8.72 -12.33 1.99
CA LEU A 44 -8.10 -13.15 0.94
C LEU A 44 -9.05 -13.46 -0.23
N LEU A 45 -10.35 -13.62 0.06
CA LEU A 45 -11.38 -13.85 -0.96
C LEU A 45 -11.77 -12.58 -1.71
N GLU A 46 -11.74 -11.40 -1.07
CA GLU A 46 -11.92 -10.11 -1.75
C GLU A 46 -10.74 -9.78 -2.68
N GLY A 47 -9.52 -10.15 -2.29
CA GLY A 47 -8.33 -10.03 -3.14
C GLY A 47 -8.42 -10.81 -4.47
N LEU A 48 -9.15 -11.93 -4.50
CA LEU A 48 -9.37 -12.74 -5.71
C LEU A 48 -10.34 -12.10 -6.72
N PHE A 49 -11.13 -11.10 -6.33
CA PHE A 49 -12.08 -10.42 -7.22
C PHE A 49 -11.53 -9.12 -7.85
N ILE A 50 -10.37 -8.63 -7.40
CA ILE A 50 -9.75 -7.38 -7.88
C ILE A 50 -8.78 -7.63 -9.05
N ASP A 51 -8.59 -8.89 -9.45
CA ASP A 51 -7.63 -9.22 -10.49
C ASP A 51 -8.13 -8.87 -11.91
N TRP A 52 -7.21 -8.31 -12.70
CA TRP A 52 -7.28 -8.11 -14.15
C TRP A 52 -8.06 -6.92 -14.74
N ARG A 53 -7.63 -5.68 -14.47
CA ARG A 53 -7.77 -4.59 -15.46
C ARG A 53 -6.54 -3.66 -15.52
N TRP A 54 -5.72 -3.92 -16.54
CA TRP A 54 -4.73 -3.02 -17.18
C TRP A 54 -3.30 -2.99 -16.62
N GLY A 55 -2.47 -3.89 -17.14
CA GLY A 55 -1.03 -3.71 -17.35
C GLY A 55 -0.62 -4.46 -18.62
N ARG A 56 0.15 -3.84 -19.53
CA ARG A 56 0.82 -4.57 -20.61
C ARG A 56 2.10 -5.18 -20.01
N ILE A 57 2.14 -6.51 -19.92
CA ILE A 57 3.34 -7.26 -19.58
C ILE A 57 4.21 -7.32 -20.84
N GLN A 58 5.40 -6.72 -20.79
CA GLN A 58 6.50 -7.10 -21.69
C GLN A 58 7.53 -7.84 -20.84
N ASP A 59 7.80 -9.07 -21.23
CA ASP A 59 8.69 -10.01 -20.53
C ASP A 59 10.16 -9.61 -20.73
N TYR A 60 10.86 -9.29 -19.63
CA TYR A 60 12.27 -8.90 -19.61
C TYR A 60 13.00 -9.48 -18.37
N GLY A 61 13.11 -10.82 -18.28
CA GLY A 61 14.12 -11.50 -17.44
C GLY A 61 14.01 -11.38 -15.91
N GLU A 62 14.94 -12.01 -15.20
CA GLU A 62 14.95 -12.31 -13.74
C GLU A 62 15.05 -11.10 -12.78
N ASN A 63 14.82 -9.87 -13.26
CA ASN A 63 14.91 -8.67 -12.42
C ASN A 63 13.54 -8.27 -11.88
N ALA A 64 13.50 -7.74 -10.66
CA ALA A 64 12.28 -7.23 -10.05
C ALA A 64 11.64 -6.13 -10.93
N GLN A 65 10.34 -6.25 -11.19
CA GLN A 65 9.63 -5.41 -12.17
C GLN A 65 8.76 -4.35 -11.49
N ILE A 66 8.56 -3.21 -12.15
CA ILE A 66 7.55 -2.22 -11.76
C ILE A 66 6.36 -2.34 -12.70
N VAL A 67 5.19 -2.63 -12.15
CA VAL A 67 3.92 -2.63 -12.88
C VAL A 67 3.09 -1.44 -12.46
N LEU A 68 2.67 -0.64 -13.44
CA LEU A 68 1.88 0.57 -13.21
C LEU A 68 0.39 0.26 -13.32
N GLY A 69 -0.38 0.64 -12.30
CA GLY A 69 -1.83 0.55 -12.26
C GLY A 69 -2.47 1.88 -11.83
N ALA A 70 -3.75 2.05 -12.11
CA ALA A 70 -4.56 3.09 -11.50
C ALA A 70 -5.68 2.40 -10.74
N LEU A 71 -5.77 2.66 -9.45
CA LEU A 71 -6.86 2.14 -8.62
C LEU A 71 -7.76 3.31 -8.21
N PRO A 72 -9.08 3.10 -8.14
CA PRO A 72 -9.95 3.93 -7.31
C PRO A 72 -9.61 3.65 -5.84
N SER A 73 -8.46 4.11 -5.35
CA SER A 73 -7.91 3.80 -4.02
C SER A 73 -8.77 4.32 -2.86
N PHE A 74 -9.83 5.08 -3.17
CA PHE A 74 -10.86 5.50 -2.22
C PHE A 74 -11.51 4.31 -1.49
N ILE A 75 -11.53 3.10 -2.04
CA ILE A 75 -12.11 1.95 -1.31
C ILE A 75 -11.06 1.22 -0.46
N ILE A 76 -9.80 1.15 -0.92
CA ILE A 76 -8.76 0.33 -0.27
C ILE A 76 -8.12 1.05 0.93
N SER A 77 -7.90 2.37 0.86
CA SER A 77 -7.40 3.13 2.03
C SER A 77 -8.43 3.27 3.15
N ILE A 78 -9.68 2.87 2.90
CA ILE A 78 -10.80 3.07 3.81
C ILE A 78 -11.36 1.70 4.21
N GLY A 79 -10.59 0.90 4.94
CA GLY A 79 -11.20 -0.15 5.76
C GLY A 79 -12.29 0.49 6.63
N LEU A 80 -13.56 0.31 6.26
CA LEU A 80 -14.67 1.21 6.62
C LEU A 80 -15.01 1.36 8.13
N PRO A 81 -14.64 0.44 9.05
CA PRO A 81 -14.71 0.73 10.48
C PRO A 81 -13.83 1.91 10.91
N PHE A 82 -12.87 2.31 10.09
CA PHE A 82 -11.90 3.37 10.37
C PHE A 82 -12.18 4.68 9.64
N ILE A 83 -13.29 4.85 8.90
CA ILE A 83 -13.67 6.16 8.33
C ILE A 83 -13.60 7.24 9.43
N GLY A 84 -14.20 7.00 10.59
CA GLY A 84 -14.18 7.96 11.70
C GLY A 84 -12.77 8.29 12.18
N PHE A 85 -11.89 7.28 12.28
CA PHE A 85 -10.50 7.46 12.71
C PHE A 85 -9.66 8.24 11.69
N TYR A 86 -9.79 7.90 10.40
CA TYR A 86 -9.04 8.51 9.31
C TYR A 86 -9.55 9.92 8.95
N ILE A 87 -10.87 10.16 8.99
CA ILE A 87 -11.44 11.50 8.83
C ILE A 87 -10.94 12.41 9.95
N HIS A 88 -10.83 11.91 11.18
CA HIS A 88 -10.38 12.73 12.30
C HIS A 88 -8.89 13.12 12.21
N HIS A 89 -8.03 12.25 11.67
CA HIS A 89 -6.58 12.44 11.74
C HIS A 89 -5.88 12.76 10.41
N PHE A 90 -6.40 12.33 9.25
CA PHE A 90 -5.59 12.32 8.01
C PHE A 90 -6.34 12.71 6.73
N ILE A 91 -7.66 12.56 6.65
CA ILE A 91 -8.37 12.51 5.34
C ILE A 91 -9.09 13.81 4.94
N THR A 92 -9.29 14.78 5.84
CA THR A 92 -10.13 15.97 5.51
C THR A 92 -9.61 16.83 4.36
N GLN A 93 -8.31 16.78 4.03
CA GLN A 93 -7.75 17.72 3.04
C GLN A 93 -7.94 17.30 1.58
N ASN A 94 -8.16 16.02 1.29
CA ASN A 94 -8.20 15.51 -0.08
C ASN A 94 -9.33 14.49 -0.29
N LEU A 95 -10.57 14.85 0.01
CA LEU A 95 -11.73 14.06 -0.40
C LEU A 95 -12.36 14.60 -1.70
N PRO A 96 -12.97 13.73 -2.54
CA PRO A 96 -13.80 14.20 -3.64
C PRO A 96 -14.92 15.09 -3.11
N LYS A 97 -15.13 16.25 -3.74
CA LYS A 97 -16.22 17.16 -3.41
C LYS A 97 -17.51 16.67 -4.09
N ASP A 98 -18.27 15.81 -3.44
CA ASP A 98 -19.58 15.35 -3.90
C ASP A 98 -20.54 15.21 -2.70
N PRO A 99 -21.81 15.67 -2.78
CA PRO A 99 -22.77 15.60 -1.68
C PRO A 99 -23.01 14.18 -1.15
N MET A 100 -22.81 13.17 -2.00
CA MET A 100 -22.89 11.78 -1.57
C MET A 100 -21.74 11.41 -0.63
N ILE A 101 -20.52 11.92 -0.87
CA ILE A 101 -19.39 11.74 0.06
C ILE A 101 -19.73 12.38 1.41
N ASP A 102 -20.26 13.61 1.41
CA ASP A 102 -20.68 14.29 2.65
C ASP A 102 -21.72 13.46 3.43
N SER A 103 -22.71 12.89 2.73
CA SER A 103 -23.71 11.99 3.31
C SER A 103 -23.08 10.74 3.93
N LEU A 104 -22.11 10.11 3.26
CA LEU A 104 -21.41 8.93 3.78
C LEU A 104 -20.56 9.26 5.01
N ILE A 105 -19.96 10.46 5.06
CA ILE A 105 -19.23 10.96 6.23
C ILE A 105 -20.18 11.06 7.43
N GLU A 106 -21.35 11.67 7.25
CA GLU A 106 -22.34 11.81 8.32
C GLU A 106 -22.93 10.45 8.76
N LYS A 107 -23.18 9.53 7.82
CA LYS A 107 -23.57 8.15 8.14
C LYS A 107 -22.50 7.44 8.96
N SER A 108 -21.21 7.61 8.62
CA SER A 108 -20.13 7.00 9.37
C SER A 108 -20.03 7.56 10.80
N LYS A 109 -20.12 8.88 10.97
CA LYS A 109 -20.12 9.53 12.29
C LYS A 109 -21.26 9.08 13.19
N SER A 110 -22.43 8.79 12.61
CA SER A 110 -23.61 8.32 13.34
C SER A 110 -23.68 6.80 13.52
N GLY A 111 -22.73 6.04 12.97
CA GLY A 111 -22.76 4.56 12.98
C GLY A 111 -23.84 3.95 12.08
N ALA A 112 -24.43 4.75 11.18
CA ALA A 112 -25.47 4.34 10.24
C ALA A 112 -24.91 3.84 8.89
N PHE A 113 -23.60 4.00 8.66
CA PHE A 113 -22.92 3.47 7.47
C PHE A 113 -22.97 1.93 7.47
N GLY A 114 -23.38 1.32 6.36
CA GLY A 114 -23.53 -0.13 6.27
C GLY A 114 -23.34 -0.70 4.88
N ASN A 115 -23.56 -2.02 4.75
CA ASN A 115 -23.30 -2.73 3.49
C ASN A 115 -24.17 -2.25 2.32
N ASP A 116 -25.32 -1.65 2.62
CA ASP A 116 -26.21 -1.13 1.59
C ASP A 116 -25.66 0.13 0.90
N ASP A 117 -24.64 0.78 1.49
CA ASP A 117 -23.99 1.97 0.91
C ASP A 117 -22.97 1.62 -0.19
N TYR A 118 -22.43 0.39 -0.21
CA TYR A 118 -21.37 0.00 -1.15
C TYR A 118 -21.75 0.18 -2.63
N PRO A 119 -22.91 -0.31 -3.11
CA PRO A 119 -23.24 -0.18 -4.53
C PRO A 119 -23.25 1.29 -5.00
N SER A 120 -23.72 2.20 -4.14
CA SER A 120 -23.72 3.62 -4.45
C SER A 120 -22.29 4.19 -4.48
N ILE A 121 -21.40 3.76 -3.57
CA ILE A 121 -19.99 4.20 -3.54
C ILE A 121 -19.28 3.78 -4.83
N TYR A 122 -19.43 2.52 -5.25
CA TYR A 122 -18.88 2.02 -6.51
C TYR A 122 -19.42 2.82 -7.69
N SER A 123 -20.74 3.03 -7.73
CA SER A 123 -21.36 3.82 -8.80
C SER A 123 -20.81 5.25 -8.86
N LEU A 124 -20.67 5.92 -7.72
CA LEU A 124 -20.09 7.26 -7.65
C LEU A 124 -18.63 7.29 -8.15
N LEU A 125 -17.83 6.29 -7.73
CA LEU A 125 -16.44 6.20 -8.13
C LEU A 125 -16.28 6.00 -9.63
N GLU A 126 -16.99 5.02 -10.18
CA GLU A 126 -16.91 4.67 -11.61
C GLU A 126 -17.46 5.77 -12.51
N SER A 127 -18.54 6.44 -12.09
CA SER A 127 -19.24 7.41 -12.95
C SER A 127 -18.74 8.84 -12.84
N LYS A 128 -18.19 9.26 -11.68
CA LYS A 128 -17.85 10.67 -11.44
C LYS A 128 -16.43 10.93 -10.96
N ILE A 129 -15.89 10.08 -10.10
CA ILE A 129 -14.61 10.37 -9.43
C ILE A 129 -13.44 9.87 -10.27
N PHE A 130 -13.56 8.68 -10.84
CA PHE A 130 -12.49 8.07 -11.60
C PHE A 130 -12.46 8.58 -13.05
N GLU A 131 -11.38 9.27 -13.39
CA GLU A 131 -11.12 9.72 -14.75
C GLU A 131 -9.73 9.24 -15.19
N LYS A 132 -9.66 8.28 -16.11
CA LYS A 132 -8.39 7.65 -16.52
C LYS A 132 -7.34 8.65 -17.00
N SER A 133 -7.75 9.67 -17.75
CA SER A 133 -6.91 10.77 -18.23
C SER A 133 -6.19 11.52 -17.10
N SER A 134 -6.81 11.62 -15.91
CA SER A 134 -6.22 12.30 -14.76
C SER A 134 -4.96 11.62 -14.21
N TYR A 135 -4.73 10.35 -14.55
CA TYR A 135 -3.56 9.57 -14.07
C TYR A 135 -2.46 9.42 -15.11
N GLN A 136 -2.71 9.71 -16.39
CA GLN A 136 -1.77 9.44 -17.48
C GLN A 136 -0.44 10.17 -17.31
N LYS A 137 -0.47 11.42 -16.83
CA LYS A 137 0.76 12.19 -16.56
C LYS A 137 1.57 11.61 -15.41
N ALA A 138 0.92 11.13 -14.35
CA ALA A 138 1.60 10.49 -13.22
C ALA A 138 2.26 9.16 -13.66
N ILE A 139 1.53 8.35 -14.43
CA ILE A 139 2.05 7.11 -15.04
C ILE A 139 3.29 7.43 -15.87
N GLN A 140 3.23 8.41 -16.77
CA GLN A 140 4.37 8.80 -17.60
C GLN A 140 5.55 9.30 -16.75
N ASN A 141 5.29 10.06 -15.69
CA ASN A 141 6.34 10.57 -14.80
C ASN A 141 7.07 9.43 -14.07
N VAL A 142 6.36 8.38 -13.64
CA VAL A 142 6.99 7.18 -13.05
C VAL A 142 7.71 6.36 -14.12
N GLU A 143 7.13 6.17 -15.31
CA GLU A 143 7.78 5.44 -16.40
C GLU A 143 9.11 6.10 -16.80
N ASN A 144 9.15 7.43 -16.81
CA ASN A 144 10.38 8.20 -17.06
C ASN A 144 11.47 8.00 -15.98
N GLN A 145 11.16 7.41 -14.83
CA GLN A 145 12.09 7.12 -13.74
C GLN A 145 12.37 5.63 -13.57
N LYS A 146 11.79 4.78 -14.42
CA LYS A 146 11.86 3.31 -14.29
C LYS A 146 13.28 2.77 -14.24
N GLU A 147 14.17 3.27 -15.09
CA GLU A 147 15.58 2.86 -15.10
C GLU A 147 16.28 3.18 -13.78
N LEU A 148 16.09 4.40 -13.27
CA LEU A 148 16.65 4.85 -11.99
C LEU A 148 16.10 4.00 -10.82
N ILE A 149 14.80 3.72 -10.79
CA ILE A 149 14.20 2.91 -9.73
C ILE A 149 14.73 1.47 -9.80
N ASN A 150 14.76 0.87 -10.99
CA ASN A 150 15.29 -0.50 -11.17
C ASN A 150 16.77 -0.60 -10.80
N LYS A 151 17.57 0.44 -11.08
CA LYS A 151 18.96 0.53 -10.62
C LYS A 151 19.04 0.45 -9.09
N MET A 152 18.23 1.22 -8.36
CA MET A 152 18.25 1.20 -6.89
C MET A 152 17.72 -0.14 -6.33
N ILE A 153 16.71 -0.74 -6.95
CA ILE A 153 16.22 -2.08 -6.60
C ILE A 153 17.32 -3.14 -6.80
N ALA A 154 18.10 -3.05 -7.87
CA ALA A 154 19.24 -3.95 -8.10
C ALA A 154 20.29 -3.80 -6.98
N VAL A 155 20.63 -2.57 -6.58
CA VAL A 155 21.54 -2.32 -5.46
C VAL A 155 21.01 -2.94 -4.15
N LEU A 156 19.71 -2.81 -3.86
CA LEU A 156 19.10 -3.49 -2.69
C LEU A 156 19.22 -5.01 -2.81
N THR A 157 18.98 -5.56 -4.01
CA THR A 157 19.05 -6.99 -4.28
C THR A 157 20.44 -7.55 -4.05
N ASP A 158 21.47 -6.83 -4.49
CA ASP A 158 22.87 -7.22 -4.36
C ASP A 158 23.37 -7.13 -2.91
N LYS A 159 22.79 -6.22 -2.10
CA LYS A 159 23.24 -5.95 -0.72
C LYS A 159 22.48 -6.69 0.37
N LYS A 160 21.24 -7.10 0.13
CA LYS A 160 20.37 -7.63 1.18
C LYS A 160 20.92 -8.86 1.91
N ASP A 161 21.79 -9.63 1.25
CA ASP A 161 22.35 -10.87 1.81
C ASP A 161 23.60 -10.62 2.67
N ASP A 162 24.18 -9.41 2.61
CA ASP A 162 25.29 -8.97 3.47
C ASP A 162 24.81 -8.50 4.85
N TRP A 163 23.50 -8.37 5.06
CA TRP A 163 22.91 -7.75 6.25
C TRP A 163 22.62 -8.76 7.37
N ASP A 164 22.75 -8.34 8.64
CA ASP A 164 22.39 -9.12 9.83
C ASP A 164 20.87 -9.27 10.03
N TRP A 165 20.10 -8.91 9.01
CA TRP A 165 18.65 -8.90 8.99
C TRP A 165 18.14 -9.20 7.58
N LYS A 166 16.90 -9.70 7.50
CA LYS A 166 16.29 -10.06 6.23
C LYS A 166 15.57 -8.86 5.63
N PHE A 167 15.98 -8.39 4.46
CA PHE A 167 15.20 -7.43 3.69
C PHE A 167 14.22 -8.18 2.77
N ASN A 168 12.93 -7.93 2.95
CA ASN A 168 11.90 -8.54 2.11
C ASN A 168 11.86 -7.89 0.72
N MET A 169 11.99 -8.69 -0.33
CA MET A 169 11.93 -8.23 -1.72
C MET A 169 10.81 -8.94 -2.46
N PHE A 170 10.23 -8.23 -3.43
CA PHE A 170 9.24 -8.79 -4.33
C PHE A 170 9.82 -8.93 -5.73
N ASN A 171 9.38 -9.97 -6.45
CA ASN A 171 9.68 -10.12 -7.87
C ASN A 171 9.02 -9.01 -8.71
N GLU A 172 7.96 -8.40 -8.19
CA GLU A 172 7.27 -7.29 -8.84
C GLU A 172 6.75 -6.32 -7.78
N TYR A 173 6.98 -5.03 -8.01
CA TYR A 173 6.41 -3.92 -7.27
C TYR A 173 5.30 -3.27 -8.10
N LYS A 174 4.09 -3.23 -7.55
CA LYS A 174 2.93 -2.62 -8.22
C LYS A 174 2.79 -1.18 -7.78
N VAL A 175 3.02 -0.22 -8.66
CA VAL A 175 2.80 1.20 -8.34
C VAL A 175 1.42 1.61 -8.80
N VAL A 176 0.57 1.98 -7.86
CA VAL A 176 -0.81 2.42 -8.08
C VAL A 176 -0.97 3.89 -7.73
N PHE A 177 -1.75 4.63 -8.49
CA PHE A 177 -1.96 6.07 -8.28
C PHE A 177 -3.32 6.37 -7.66
N THR A 178 -3.35 7.36 -6.76
CA THR A 178 -4.56 7.92 -6.18
C THR A 178 -4.58 9.43 -6.32
N LEU A 179 -5.77 10.04 -6.42
CA LEU A 179 -5.95 11.51 -6.32
C LEU A 179 -6.29 11.96 -4.89
N TYR A 180 -6.41 11.01 -3.96
CA TYR A 180 -6.94 11.21 -2.61
C TYR A 180 -6.16 10.36 -1.59
N GLY A 181 -5.97 10.85 -0.37
CA GLY A 181 -5.25 10.12 0.69
C GLY A 181 -3.91 10.74 1.08
N THR A 182 -2.98 9.90 1.54
CA THR A 182 -1.64 10.27 2.02
C THR A 182 -0.63 10.39 0.89
N GLY A 183 0.51 11.06 1.12
CA GLY A 183 1.54 11.26 0.09
C GLY A 183 2.08 9.97 -0.56
N GLY A 184 2.21 8.90 0.23
CA GLY A 184 2.57 7.55 -0.18
C GLY A 184 2.05 6.53 0.84
N SER A 185 1.91 5.29 0.42
CA SER A 185 1.69 4.14 1.30
C SER A 185 2.12 2.84 0.62
N TYR A 186 2.23 1.77 1.40
CA TYR A 186 2.67 0.46 0.92
C TYR A 186 1.82 -0.68 1.47
N ASP A 187 1.82 -1.79 0.74
CA ASP A 187 1.30 -3.10 1.17
C ASP A 187 2.50 -4.06 1.32
N PRO A 188 2.91 -4.40 2.55
CA PRO A 188 4.08 -5.22 2.82
C PRO A 188 3.88 -6.70 2.49
N ASP A 189 2.69 -7.13 2.08
CA ASP A 189 2.38 -8.51 1.74
C ASP A 189 2.35 -8.75 0.23
N ASN A 190 2.00 -7.71 -0.54
CA ASN A 190 1.76 -7.84 -1.98
C ASN A 190 2.68 -6.97 -2.85
N GLY A 191 3.63 -6.24 -2.26
CA GLY A 191 4.56 -5.39 -3.01
C GLY A 191 3.87 -4.20 -3.70
N THR A 192 2.73 -3.74 -3.18
CA THR A 192 1.96 -2.65 -3.79
C THR A 192 2.32 -1.31 -3.14
N ILE A 193 2.60 -0.31 -3.97
CA ILE A 193 2.97 1.05 -3.59
C ILE A 193 1.89 1.99 -4.10
N THR A 194 1.21 2.70 -3.22
CA THR A 194 0.22 3.71 -3.60
C THR A 194 0.84 5.10 -3.53
N LEU A 195 0.76 5.86 -4.63
CA LEU A 195 1.26 7.24 -4.70
C LEU A 195 0.11 8.23 -4.88
N LEU A 196 0.08 9.26 -4.03
CA LEU A 196 -0.80 10.40 -4.25
C LEU A 196 -0.25 11.29 -5.36
N THR A 197 -1.08 11.50 -6.37
CA THR A 197 -0.83 12.40 -7.47
C THR A 197 -1.94 13.45 -7.59
N ASN A 198 -1.75 14.41 -8.49
CA ASN A 198 -2.77 15.37 -8.88
C ASN A 198 -3.06 15.24 -10.39
N LYS A 199 -4.09 15.95 -10.87
CA LYS A 199 -4.48 15.92 -12.29
C LYS A 199 -3.38 16.41 -13.26
N SER A 200 -2.36 17.08 -12.75
CA SER A 200 -1.19 17.52 -13.52
C SER A 200 -0.04 16.49 -13.51
N GLY A 201 -0.20 15.36 -12.80
CA GLY A 201 0.83 14.33 -12.62
C GLY A 201 1.91 14.66 -11.60
N GLY A 202 1.72 15.71 -10.79
CA GLY A 202 2.63 16.05 -9.69
C GLY A 202 2.41 15.16 -8.46
N PHE A 203 3.43 15.04 -7.61
CA PHE A 203 3.38 14.28 -6.37
C PHE A 203 3.57 15.21 -5.15
N MET A 204 3.13 14.77 -3.98
CA MET A 204 3.02 15.64 -2.80
C MET A 204 4.37 16.10 -2.23
N ASN A 205 5.33 15.18 -2.06
CA ASN A 205 6.57 15.44 -1.30
C ASN A 205 7.78 15.73 -2.18
N TYR A 206 7.85 15.09 -3.34
CA TYR A 206 8.99 15.12 -4.25
C TYR A 206 8.52 15.30 -5.68
N LYS A 207 9.28 16.08 -6.47
CA LYS A 207 9.02 16.19 -7.91
C LYS A 207 9.36 14.88 -8.64
N ASN A 208 10.45 14.24 -8.23
CA ASN A 208 10.86 12.94 -8.76
C ASN A 208 10.18 11.81 -7.95
N PRO A 209 9.27 11.00 -8.55
CA PRO A 209 8.57 9.93 -7.84
C PRO A 209 9.47 8.78 -7.37
N ALA A 210 10.69 8.65 -7.91
CA ALA A 210 11.65 7.64 -7.47
C ALA A 210 11.96 7.76 -5.96
N ASN A 211 11.97 8.99 -5.41
CA ASN A 211 12.16 9.24 -3.99
C ASN A 211 11.11 8.52 -3.13
N THR A 212 9.83 8.72 -3.45
CA THR A 212 8.74 8.11 -2.71
C THR A 212 8.71 6.60 -2.95
N ILE A 213 8.90 6.14 -4.20
CA ILE A 213 8.85 4.71 -4.51
C ILE A 213 9.92 3.93 -3.74
N ILE A 214 11.16 4.39 -3.72
CA ILE A 214 12.22 3.73 -2.95
C ILE A 214 11.98 3.80 -1.45
N HIS A 215 11.46 4.92 -0.93
CA HIS A 215 11.04 5.02 0.46
C HIS A 215 10.01 3.94 0.83
N GLU A 216 8.97 3.77 0.02
CA GLU A 216 7.95 2.73 0.25
C GLU A 216 8.50 1.31 0.08
N ILE A 217 9.44 1.07 -0.85
CA ILE A 217 10.13 -0.22 -0.99
C ILE A 217 10.96 -0.54 0.26
N THR A 218 11.67 0.46 0.79
CA THR A 218 12.44 0.30 2.02
C THR A 218 11.55 -0.02 3.22
N HIS A 219 10.38 0.62 3.35
CA HIS A 219 9.39 0.24 4.37
C HIS A 219 9.03 -1.24 4.29
N MET A 220 8.65 -1.72 3.10
CA MET A 220 8.31 -3.13 2.88
C MET A 220 9.46 -4.07 3.20
N GLY A 221 10.68 -3.68 2.85
CA GLY A 221 11.90 -4.45 3.11
C GLY A 221 12.14 -4.72 4.58
N MET A 222 11.89 -3.76 5.46
CA MET A 222 12.16 -3.87 6.90
C MET A 222 10.95 -4.19 7.78
N GLU A 223 9.74 -4.20 7.22
CA GLU A 223 8.48 -4.37 7.95
C GLU A 223 8.52 -5.56 8.91
N TYR A 224 8.91 -6.74 8.42
CA TYR A 224 8.86 -7.98 9.19
C TYR A 224 10.05 -8.18 10.13
N SER A 225 11.26 -7.89 9.62
CA SER A 225 12.51 -8.22 10.29
C SER A 225 12.93 -7.19 11.34
N LEU A 226 12.47 -5.94 11.23
CA LEU A 226 12.79 -4.86 12.14
C LEU A 226 11.54 -4.25 12.76
N VAL A 227 10.62 -3.73 11.95
CA VAL A 227 9.48 -2.92 12.43
C VAL A 227 8.57 -3.75 13.35
N ARG A 228 8.05 -4.88 12.86
CA ARG A 228 7.19 -5.77 13.64
C ARG A 228 7.96 -6.51 14.72
N LYS A 229 9.19 -6.95 14.44
CA LYS A 229 10.05 -7.66 15.39
C LYS A 229 10.28 -6.85 16.68
N TYR A 230 10.53 -5.54 16.54
CA TYR A 230 10.82 -4.64 17.66
C TYR A 230 9.65 -3.73 18.04
N ASN A 231 8.48 -3.91 17.41
CA ASN A 231 7.30 -3.06 17.60
C ASN A 231 7.63 -1.56 17.53
N LEU A 232 8.32 -1.14 16.47
CA LEU A 232 8.84 0.21 16.35
C LEU A 232 7.71 1.24 16.28
N PRO A 233 7.77 2.35 17.05
CA PRO A 233 6.82 3.43 16.90
C PRO A 233 6.95 4.07 15.52
N HIS A 234 5.84 4.57 14.96
CA HIS A 234 5.78 5.12 13.61
C HIS A 234 6.92 6.11 13.31
N GLY A 235 7.20 7.05 14.22
CA GLY A 235 8.30 8.00 14.02
C GLY A 235 9.68 7.35 13.86
N LEU A 236 9.99 6.31 14.65
CA LEU A 236 11.29 5.62 14.57
C LEU A 236 11.39 4.79 13.28
N LYS A 237 10.28 4.16 12.87
CA LYS A 237 10.17 3.48 11.59
C LYS A 237 10.47 4.43 10.42
N GLU A 238 9.79 5.58 10.33
CA GLU A 238 10.03 6.56 9.27
C GLU A 238 11.49 7.05 9.27
N ARG A 239 12.06 7.31 10.46
CA ARG A 239 13.46 7.69 10.60
C ARG A 239 14.43 6.63 10.05
N LEU A 240 14.20 5.36 10.35
CA LEU A 240 15.04 4.26 9.86
C LEU A 240 14.98 4.12 8.34
N VAL A 241 13.78 4.20 7.78
CA VAL A 241 13.58 4.17 6.33
C VAL A 241 14.29 5.33 5.66
N ASP A 242 14.07 6.56 6.13
CA ASP A 242 14.72 7.74 5.56
C ASP A 242 16.24 7.67 5.65
N THR A 243 16.79 7.22 6.78
CA THR A 243 18.23 7.08 6.96
C THR A 243 18.79 6.02 6.01
N LEU A 244 18.14 4.87 5.84
CA LEU A 244 18.58 3.85 4.88
C LEU A 244 18.59 4.40 3.45
N VAL A 245 17.50 5.01 3.00
CA VAL A 245 17.40 5.57 1.64
C VAL A 245 18.45 6.65 1.42
N TYR A 246 18.64 7.55 2.39
CA TYR A 246 19.65 8.60 2.29
C TYR A 246 21.07 8.03 2.22
N LEU A 247 21.42 7.08 3.08
CA LEU A 247 22.77 6.50 3.12
C LEU A 247 23.11 5.71 1.85
N MET A 248 22.13 5.03 1.25
CA MET A 248 22.34 4.22 0.05
C MET A 248 22.25 5.02 -1.25
N PHE A 249 21.34 6.00 -1.33
CA PHE A 249 20.90 6.54 -2.62
C PHE A 249 20.97 8.06 -2.75
N LYS A 250 21.53 8.82 -1.80
CA LYS A 250 21.61 10.29 -1.90
C LYS A 250 22.24 10.82 -3.19
N GLU A 251 23.19 10.10 -3.80
CA GLU A 251 23.83 10.52 -5.06
C GLU A 251 22.90 10.32 -6.27
N ASP A 252 22.07 9.28 -6.23
CA ASP A 252 21.05 8.97 -7.24
C ASP A 252 19.74 9.77 -7.02
N LEU A 253 19.50 10.19 -5.78
CA LEU A 253 18.35 10.95 -5.31
C LEU A 253 18.81 12.24 -4.60
N PRO A 254 19.36 13.22 -5.33
CA PRO A 254 19.95 14.44 -4.73
C PRO A 254 18.94 15.31 -3.99
N ASP A 255 17.64 15.17 -4.29
CA ASP A 255 16.56 15.90 -3.63
C ASP A 255 15.97 15.15 -2.43
N TYR A 256 16.46 13.94 -2.09
CA TYR A 256 15.94 13.15 -0.98
C TYR A 256 16.24 13.81 0.35
N ARG A 257 15.21 13.94 1.20
CA ARG A 257 15.31 14.63 2.49
C ARG A 257 14.78 13.74 3.60
N ILE A 258 15.59 13.57 4.64
CA ILE A 258 15.14 12.91 5.87
C ILE A 258 14.07 13.78 6.54
N GLN A 259 12.91 13.18 6.83
CA GLN A 259 11.79 13.85 7.47
C GLN A 259 12.13 14.26 8.91
N GLN A 260 11.50 15.33 9.39
CA GLN A 260 11.69 15.82 10.76
C GLN A 260 10.80 15.05 11.76
N MET A 261 10.91 13.73 11.78
CA MET A 261 10.20 12.84 12.70
C MET A 261 11.05 11.66 13.19
N GLY A 262 10.63 11.04 14.28
CA GLY A 262 11.42 9.99 14.97
C GLY A 262 12.55 10.52 15.84
N ASP A 263 13.24 9.62 16.55
CA ASP A 263 14.36 9.97 17.41
C ASP A 263 15.67 10.06 16.59
N PRO A 264 16.27 11.26 16.44
CA PRO A 264 17.49 11.43 15.65
C PRO A 264 18.72 10.75 16.27
N LYS A 265 18.68 10.34 17.55
CA LYS A 265 19.81 9.67 18.22
C LYS A 265 20.20 8.36 17.55
N ILE A 266 19.29 7.70 16.83
CA ILE A 266 19.64 6.48 16.09
C ILE A 266 20.67 6.74 14.98
N ASN A 267 20.78 7.98 14.50
CA ASN A 267 21.76 8.37 13.49
C ASN A 267 23.19 8.40 14.06
N ASP A 268 23.36 8.43 15.39
CA ASP A 268 24.69 8.32 16.00
C ASP A 268 25.32 6.94 15.75
N ASP A 269 24.47 5.93 15.54
CA ASP A 269 24.86 4.55 15.23
C ASP A 269 24.68 4.21 13.71
N LEU A 270 24.03 5.07 12.91
CA LEU A 270 23.79 4.90 11.46
C LEU A 270 24.37 6.06 10.64
N LYS A 271 25.68 6.03 10.37
CA LYS A 271 26.44 7.13 9.75
C LYS A 271 26.81 6.88 8.29
N SER A 272 26.85 5.61 7.89
CA SER A 272 27.33 5.16 6.59
C SER A 272 26.55 3.95 6.11
N ALA A 273 26.62 3.67 4.81
CA ALA A 273 25.95 2.50 4.23
C ALA A 273 26.41 1.16 4.85
N ASN A 274 27.66 1.07 5.33
CA ASN A 274 28.18 -0.13 5.99
C ASN A 274 27.50 -0.39 7.35
N ASP A 275 26.98 0.64 8.02
CA ASP A 275 26.28 0.47 9.29
C ASP A 275 24.94 -0.29 9.09
N LEU A 276 24.40 -0.29 7.87
CA LEU A 276 23.18 -1.03 7.52
C LEU A 276 23.36 -2.56 7.61
N GLU A 277 24.60 -3.05 7.49
CA GLU A 277 24.93 -4.47 7.65
C GLU A 277 24.66 -4.96 9.08
N SER A 278 24.68 -4.07 10.07
CA SER A 278 24.43 -4.39 11.48
C SER A 278 23.14 -3.74 12.01
N LEU A 279 22.21 -3.37 11.13
CA LEU A 279 21.03 -2.59 11.49
C LEU A 279 20.15 -3.31 12.53
N ASN A 280 19.98 -4.62 12.47
CA ASN A 280 19.18 -5.33 13.47
C ASN A 280 19.84 -5.28 14.85
N SER A 281 21.15 -5.39 14.93
CA SER A 281 21.92 -5.23 16.18
C SER A 281 21.84 -3.79 16.72
N ILE A 282 21.93 -2.79 15.84
CA ILE A 282 21.80 -1.37 16.19
C ILE A 282 20.40 -1.09 16.74
N VAL A 283 19.35 -1.50 16.03
CA VAL A 283 17.95 -1.29 16.47
C VAL A 283 17.69 -2.00 17.79
N SER A 284 18.14 -3.25 17.96
CA SER A 284 18.01 -3.99 19.22
C SER A 284 18.64 -3.25 20.40
N LYS A 285 19.87 -2.74 20.22
CA LYS A 285 20.55 -1.95 21.25
C LYS A 285 19.83 -0.63 21.53
N PHE A 286 19.27 0.01 20.51
CA PHE A 286 18.58 1.28 20.63
C PHE A 286 17.27 1.16 21.43
N VAL A 287 16.45 0.15 21.13
CA VAL A 287 15.13 -0.03 21.78
C VAL A 287 15.21 -0.58 23.20
N ASN A 288 16.34 -1.18 23.59
CA ASN A 288 16.55 -1.77 24.92
C ASN A 288 17.27 -0.82 25.92
N LYS A 289 17.53 0.43 25.54
CA LYS A 289 18.08 1.47 26.42
C LYS A 289 16.96 2.22 27.14
#